data_AF-A0ABD4T0R5-F1
#
_entry.id   AF-A0ABD4T0R5-F1
#
_cell.length_a   1.000
_cell.length_b   1.000
_cell.length_c   1.000
_cell.angle_alpha   90.00
_cell.angle_beta   90.00
_cell.angle_gamma   90.00
#
_symmetry.space_group_name_H-M   'P 1'
#
loop_
_entity.id
_entity.type
_entity.pdbx_description
1 polymer ?
#
loop_
_entity_poly.entity_id
_entity_poly.type
_entity_poly.pdbx_seq_one_letter_code
_entity_poly.pdbx_strand_id
1 'polypeptide(L)'
;MTNSKSSEFVLPTSGQLERSLSQKIRAFYSEQLGHQPSKVSCQLFDSQLAIILEDTVTKPERILAEEGKDDLAEQVREDLDRALQPQLKTLIEEILSVPVLDILSDSTLNTGRGGIIVILERAPQIRPNRTQQGL
;
A
#
# COMPACT_ATOMS: atom_id res chain seq x y z
N MET A 1 -25.85 28.43 -29.70
CA MET A 1 -26.23 27.47 -28.64
C MET A 1 -25.05 26.53 -28.43
N THR A 2 -24.14 26.86 -27.51
CA THR A 2 -22.98 26.01 -27.19
C THR A 2 -23.12 25.58 -25.74
N ASN A 3 -23.80 24.45 -25.52
CA ASN A 3 -23.88 23.84 -24.20
C ASN A 3 -22.62 22.99 -24.01
N SER A 4 -21.56 23.61 -23.49
CA SER A 4 -20.35 22.91 -23.08
C SER A 4 -20.67 22.13 -21.80
N LYS A 5 -20.90 20.82 -21.92
CA LYS A 5 -21.00 19.92 -20.77
C LYS A 5 -19.62 19.88 -20.10
N SER A 6 -19.44 20.66 -19.05
CA SER A 6 -18.39 20.44 -18.06
C SER A 6 -18.61 19.07 -17.44
N SER A 7 -17.71 18.12 -17.74
CA SER A 7 -17.67 16.82 -17.07
C SER A 7 -17.39 17.05 -15.59
N GLU A 8 -18.39 16.84 -14.76
CA GLU A 8 -18.28 16.92 -13.31
C GLU A 8 -17.38 15.76 -12.83
N PHE A 9 -16.15 16.08 -12.41
CA PHE A 9 -15.23 15.09 -11.85
C PHE A 9 -15.77 14.65 -10.49
N VAL A 10 -16.35 13.45 -10.44
CA VAL A 10 -16.84 12.86 -9.18
C VAL A 10 -15.64 12.37 -8.37
N LEU A 11 -15.38 13.03 -7.23
CA LEU A 11 -14.32 12.62 -6.30
C LEU A 11 -14.58 11.19 -5.76
N PRO A 12 -13.53 10.35 -5.60
CA PRO A 12 -13.67 9.01 -5.06
C PRO A 12 -13.99 9.05 -3.56
N THR A 13 -14.58 7.98 -3.02
CA THR A 13 -14.63 7.77 -1.56
C THR A 13 -13.31 7.18 -1.06
N SER A 14 -12.98 7.29 0.24
CA SER A 14 -11.74 6.67 0.75
C SER A 14 -11.74 5.16 0.51
N GLY A 15 -12.87 4.49 0.71
CA GLY A 15 -13.00 3.06 0.41
C GLY A 15 -12.79 2.69 -1.07
N GLN A 16 -13.01 3.60 -2.03
CA GLN A 16 -12.63 3.37 -3.42
C GLN A 16 -11.11 3.47 -3.62
N LEU A 17 -10.47 4.48 -3.02
CA LEU A 17 -9.02 4.64 -3.05
C LEU A 17 -8.31 3.47 -2.35
N GLU A 18 -8.75 3.09 -1.15
CA GLU A 18 -8.22 1.95 -0.39
C GLU A 18 -8.30 0.65 -1.16
N ARG A 19 -9.44 0.38 -1.83
CA ARG A 19 -9.57 -0.81 -2.70
C ARG A 19 -8.64 -0.76 -3.89
N SER A 20 -8.50 0.40 -4.53
CA SER A 20 -7.58 0.59 -5.65
C SER A 20 -6.14 0.32 -5.22
N LEU A 21 -5.72 0.90 -4.09
CA LEU A 21 -4.41 0.67 -3.46
C LEU A 21 -4.19 -0.81 -3.18
N SER A 22 -5.09 -1.46 -2.46
CA SER A 22 -4.96 -2.90 -2.12
C SER A 22 -4.78 -3.77 -3.36
N GLN A 23 -5.54 -3.53 -4.42
CA GLN A 23 -5.45 -4.30 -5.66
C GLN A 23 -4.14 -4.04 -6.40
N LYS A 24 -3.73 -2.78 -6.52
CA LYS A 24 -2.51 -2.37 -7.24
C LYS A 24 -1.25 -2.79 -6.50
N ILE A 25 -1.20 -2.64 -5.19
CA ILE A 25 -0.09 -3.12 -4.35
C ILE A 25 0.04 -4.64 -4.46
N ARG A 26 -1.07 -5.37 -4.41
CA ARG A 26 -1.04 -6.82 -4.55
C ARG A 26 -0.51 -7.27 -5.92
N ALA A 27 -0.85 -6.56 -6.99
CA ALA A 27 -0.29 -6.81 -8.33
C ALA A 27 1.20 -6.47 -8.39
N PHE A 28 1.59 -5.31 -7.83
CA PHE A 28 2.99 -4.87 -7.74
C PHE A 28 3.90 -5.92 -7.11
N TYR A 29 3.55 -6.46 -5.93
CA TYR A 29 4.36 -7.52 -5.29
C TYR A 29 4.44 -8.79 -6.15
N SER A 30 3.35 -9.19 -6.79
CA SER A 30 3.35 -10.34 -7.70
C SER A 30 4.27 -10.13 -8.91
N GLU A 31 4.29 -8.93 -9.47
CA GLU A 31 5.12 -8.58 -10.64
C GLU A 31 6.60 -8.48 -10.28
N GLN A 32 6.92 -7.89 -9.13
CA GLN A 32 8.31 -7.64 -8.72
C GLN A 32 8.98 -8.88 -8.10
N LEU A 33 8.24 -9.66 -7.30
CA LEU A 33 8.81 -10.77 -6.52
C LEU A 33 8.34 -12.15 -6.99
N GLY A 34 7.39 -12.23 -7.92
CA GLY A 34 6.74 -13.49 -8.30
C GLY A 34 5.93 -14.12 -7.17
N HIS A 35 5.69 -13.37 -6.08
CA HIS A 35 4.93 -13.80 -4.91
C HIS A 35 3.89 -12.75 -4.56
N GLN A 36 2.66 -13.22 -4.32
CA GLN A 36 1.53 -12.35 -4.10
C GLN A 36 1.08 -12.45 -2.63
N PRO A 37 0.97 -11.32 -1.90
CA PRO A 37 0.35 -11.32 -0.58
C PRO A 37 -1.07 -11.91 -0.66
N SER A 38 -1.44 -12.72 0.32
CA SER A 38 -2.78 -13.31 0.38
C SER A 38 -3.83 -12.22 0.62
N LYS A 39 -3.45 -11.19 1.37
CA LYS A 39 -4.30 -10.04 1.67
C LYS A 39 -3.47 -8.76 1.77
N VAL A 40 -4.04 -7.69 1.22
CA VAL A 40 -3.54 -6.31 1.36
C VAL A 40 -4.69 -5.47 1.90
N SER A 41 -4.53 -4.94 3.10
CA SER A 41 -5.52 -4.06 3.72
C SER A 41 -4.97 -2.64 3.72
N CYS A 42 -5.70 -1.70 3.13
CA CYS A 42 -5.34 -0.28 3.12
C CYS A 42 -6.38 0.50 3.91
N GLN A 43 -5.93 1.44 4.73
CA GLN A 43 -6.81 2.33 5.47
C GLN A 43 -6.28 3.76 5.42
N LEU A 44 -7.09 4.68 4.90
CA LEU A 44 -6.80 6.11 4.88
C LEU A 44 -7.39 6.78 6.13
N PHE A 45 -6.60 7.64 6.76
CA PHE A 45 -7.03 8.48 7.87
C PHE A 45 -6.23 9.79 7.83
N ASP A 46 -6.94 10.90 7.65
CA ASP A 46 -6.34 12.23 7.43
C ASP A 46 -5.26 12.20 6.32
N SER A 47 -4.04 12.62 6.63
CA SER A 47 -2.87 12.62 5.74
C SER A 47 -1.99 11.37 5.95
N GLN A 48 -2.57 10.27 6.40
CA GLN A 48 -1.87 9.01 6.67
C GLN A 48 -2.55 7.85 5.96
N LEU A 49 -1.74 6.88 5.53
CA LEU A 49 -2.19 5.62 4.98
C LEU A 49 -1.49 4.48 5.74
N ALA A 50 -2.27 3.59 6.33
CA ALA A 50 -1.77 2.32 6.85
C ALA A 50 -2.02 1.21 5.84
N ILE A 51 -1.02 0.37 5.62
CA ILE A 51 -1.06 -0.80 4.75
C ILE A 51 -0.62 -2.01 5.58
N ILE A 52 -1.42 -3.07 5.57
CA ILE A 52 -1.07 -4.36 6.15
C ILE A 52 -1.02 -5.40 5.03
N LEU A 53 0.10 -6.12 4.98
CA LEU A 53 0.36 -7.20 4.05
C LEU A 53 0.38 -8.53 4.82
N GLU A 54 -0.33 -9.53 4.32
CA GLU A 54 -0.35 -10.89 4.89
C GLU A 54 0.23 -11.89 3.89
N ASP A 55 0.89 -12.93 4.41
CA ASP A 55 1.62 -13.95 3.64
C ASP A 55 2.63 -13.36 2.65
N THR A 56 3.54 -12.51 3.15
CA THR A 56 4.55 -11.81 2.35
C THR A 56 5.84 -12.61 2.10
N VAL A 57 6.05 -13.70 2.84
CA VAL A 57 7.30 -14.48 2.77
C VAL A 57 7.46 -15.14 1.40
N THR A 58 8.51 -14.72 0.69
CA THR A 58 8.90 -15.23 -0.62
C THR A 58 9.57 -16.60 -0.52
N LYS A 59 9.67 -17.29 -1.67
CA LYS A 59 10.32 -18.60 -1.73
C LYS A 59 11.81 -18.57 -1.30
N PRO A 60 12.64 -17.61 -1.74
CA PRO A 60 14.03 -17.52 -1.27
C PRO A 60 14.15 -17.37 0.25
N GLU A 61 13.38 -16.47 0.86
CA GLU A 61 13.40 -16.27 2.32
C GLU A 61 12.97 -17.54 3.07
N ARG A 62 11.94 -18.22 2.58
CA ARG A 62 11.47 -19.48 3.17
C ARG A 62 12.55 -20.56 3.15
N ILE A 63 13.22 -20.75 2.02
CA ILE A 63 14.29 -21.75 1.90
C ILE A 63 15.42 -21.45 2.89
N LEU A 64 15.79 -20.18 3.02
CA LEU A 64 16.83 -19.75 3.98
C LEU A 64 16.43 -20.03 5.43
N ALA A 65 15.19 -19.69 5.82
CA ALA A 65 14.68 -19.96 7.15
C ALA A 65 14.60 -21.47 7.44
N GLU A 66 14.14 -22.29 6.48
CA GLU A 66 14.07 -23.76 6.61
C GLU A 66 15.46 -24.40 6.75
N GLU A 67 16.52 -23.78 6.21
CA GLU A 67 17.92 -24.19 6.41
C GLU A 67 18.54 -23.67 7.72
N GLY A 68 17.76 -22.99 8.58
CA GLY A 68 18.23 -22.40 9.83
C GLY A 68 19.08 -21.14 9.64
N LYS A 69 18.90 -20.44 8.52
CA LYS A 69 19.60 -19.18 8.18
C LYS A 69 18.67 -17.98 8.33
N ASP A 70 18.03 -17.86 9.48
CA ASP A 70 17.04 -16.81 9.75
C ASP A 70 17.61 -15.40 9.53
N ASP A 71 18.83 -15.13 10.01
CA ASP A 71 19.50 -13.83 9.83
C ASP A 71 19.66 -13.45 8.34
N LEU A 72 19.95 -14.45 7.48
CA LEU A 72 20.09 -14.21 6.05
C LEU A 72 18.73 -14.06 5.37
N ALA A 73 17.71 -14.78 5.83
CA ALA A 73 16.33 -14.59 5.36
C ALA A 73 15.83 -13.18 5.68
N GLU A 74 16.13 -12.67 6.87
CA GLU A 74 15.79 -11.32 7.29
C GLU A 74 16.57 -10.26 6.49
N GLN A 75 17.87 -10.47 6.24
CA GLN A 75 18.65 -9.56 5.40
C GLN A 75 18.08 -9.46 3.97
N VAL A 76 17.69 -10.60 3.39
CA VAL A 76 17.04 -10.65 2.07
C VAL A 76 15.73 -9.85 2.09
N ARG A 77 14.91 -10.01 3.14
CA ARG A 77 13.69 -9.20 3.33
C ARG A 77 14.00 -7.71 3.29
N GLU A 78 14.90 -7.26 4.15
CA GLU A 78 15.21 -5.84 4.30
C GLU A 78 15.71 -5.23 2.99
N ASP A 79 16.55 -5.95 2.25
CA ASP A 79 17.08 -5.49 0.98
C ASP A 79 16.01 -5.45 -0.12
N LEU A 80 15.07 -6.41 -0.13
CA LEU A 80 13.92 -6.39 -1.03
C LEU A 80 12.98 -5.22 -0.70
N ASP A 81 12.62 -5.04 0.57
CA ASP A 81 11.74 -3.95 1.00
C ASP A 81 12.36 -2.58 0.62
N ARG A 82 13.66 -2.39 0.86
CA ARG A 82 14.39 -1.17 0.46
C ARG A 82 14.41 -0.96 -1.05
N ALA A 83 14.55 -2.03 -1.84
CA ALA A 83 14.56 -1.95 -3.30
C ALA A 83 13.16 -1.63 -3.89
N LEU A 84 12.09 -2.10 -3.25
CA LEU A 84 10.72 -1.89 -3.70
C LEU A 84 10.13 -0.55 -3.26
N GLN A 85 10.60 0.01 -2.14
CA GLN A 85 10.07 1.23 -1.54
C GLN A 85 9.93 2.42 -2.52
N PRO A 86 10.89 2.73 -3.41
CA PRO A 86 10.73 3.83 -4.38
C PRO A 86 9.59 3.62 -5.37
N GLN A 87 9.38 2.39 -5.83
CA GLN A 87 8.31 2.07 -6.79
C GLN A 87 6.94 2.05 -6.09
N LEU A 88 6.89 1.52 -4.87
CA LEU A 88 5.70 1.57 -4.02
C LEU A 88 5.28 3.01 -3.74
N LYS A 89 6.25 3.89 -3.45
CA LYS A 89 6.01 5.33 -3.28
C LYS A 89 5.32 5.93 -4.50
N THR A 90 5.90 5.75 -5.68
CA THR A 90 5.32 6.26 -6.95
C THR A 90 3.90 5.75 -7.15
N LEU A 91 3.67 4.45 -6.95
CA LEU A 91 2.34 3.84 -7.08
C LEU A 91 1.31 4.48 -6.15
N ILE A 92 1.68 4.78 -4.90
CA ILE A 92 0.79 5.42 -3.94
C ILE A 92 0.51 6.87 -4.34
N GLU A 93 1.54 7.62 -4.72
CA GLU A 93 1.41 9.02 -5.17
C GLU A 93 0.50 9.15 -6.40
N GLU A 94 0.63 8.23 -7.36
CA GLU A 94 -0.22 8.18 -8.55
C GLU A 94 -1.70 7.93 -8.21
N ILE A 95 -1.96 6.95 -7.34
CA ILE A 95 -3.34 6.58 -6.97
C ILE A 95 -4.00 7.66 -6.12
N LEU A 96 -3.26 8.26 -5.18
CA LEU A 96 -3.80 9.25 -4.25
C LEU A 96 -3.73 10.68 -4.79
N SER A 97 -2.92 10.94 -5.82
CA SER A 97 -2.63 12.28 -6.33
C SER A 97 -2.12 13.25 -5.25
N VAL A 98 -1.35 12.71 -4.31
CA VAL A 98 -0.74 13.45 -3.19
C VAL A 98 0.70 12.97 -3.01
N PRO A 99 1.68 13.88 -2.83
CA PRO A 99 3.05 13.52 -2.53
C PRO A 99 3.17 12.73 -1.22
N VAL A 100 4.03 11.72 -1.22
CA VAL A 100 4.41 10.94 -0.03
C VAL A 100 5.67 11.57 0.55
N LEU A 101 5.58 12.00 1.81
CA LEU A 101 6.69 12.54 2.58
C LEU A 101 7.59 11.41 3.09
N ASP A 102 6.99 10.45 3.80
CA ASP A 102 7.70 9.36 4.46
C ASP A 102 6.99 8.02 4.26
N ILE A 103 7.78 6.95 4.25
CA ILE A 103 7.31 5.56 4.31
C ILE A 103 8.09 4.87 5.42
N LEU A 104 7.36 4.36 6.40
CA LEU A 104 7.89 3.54 7.49
C LEU A 104 7.35 2.13 7.30
N SER A 105 8.24 1.15 7.15
CA SER A 105 7.87 -0.25 6.95
C SER A 105 8.59 -1.15 7.93
N ASP A 106 7.89 -2.18 8.38
CA ASP A 106 8.45 -3.26 9.17
C ASP A 106 7.74 -4.57 8.80
N SER A 107 8.43 -5.69 8.96
CA SER A 107 7.98 -7.01 8.55
C SER A 107 8.37 -8.04 9.60
N THR A 108 7.50 -9.03 9.85
CA THR A 108 7.78 -10.12 10.77
C THR A 108 7.80 -11.44 10.01
N LEU A 109 9.01 -12.00 9.77
CA LEU A 109 9.21 -13.26 9.05
C LEU A 109 8.39 -14.42 9.58
N ASN A 110 8.43 -14.66 10.89
CA ASN A 110 7.73 -15.79 11.52
C ASN A 110 6.20 -15.76 11.30
N THR A 111 5.59 -14.56 11.21
CA THR A 111 4.14 -14.44 10.98
C THR A 111 3.78 -14.17 9.53
N GLY A 112 4.77 -13.91 8.68
CA GLY A 112 4.59 -13.50 7.29
C GLY A 112 3.82 -12.18 7.10
N ARG A 113 3.76 -11.33 8.12
CA ARG A 113 3.06 -10.03 8.06
C ARG A 113 4.02 -8.88 7.82
N GLY A 114 3.60 -7.93 7.00
CA GLY A 114 4.26 -6.64 6.80
C GLY A 114 3.32 -5.50 7.17
N GLY A 115 3.85 -4.45 7.80
CA GLY A 115 3.15 -3.22 8.10
C GLY A 115 3.86 -2.03 7.47
N ILE A 116 3.10 -1.16 6.83
CA ILE A 116 3.62 0.07 6.23
C ILE A 116 2.74 1.24 6.65
N ILE A 117 3.37 2.28 7.18
CA ILE A 117 2.76 3.58 7.44
C ILE A 117 3.32 4.59 6.47
N VAL A 118 2.44 5.31 5.80
CA VAL A 118 2.78 6.30 4.78
C VAL A 118 2.28 7.66 5.24
N ILE A 119 3.19 8.64 5.27
CA ILE A 119 2.88 10.02 5.61
C ILE A 119 2.74 10.81 4.32
N LEU A 120 1.57 11.42 4.13
CA LEU A 120 1.23 12.21 2.96
C LEU A 120 1.41 13.70 3.26
N GLU A 121 1.72 14.49 2.23
CA GLU A 121 1.79 15.95 2.35
C GLU A 121 0.46 16.57 2.82
N ARG A 122 -0.66 15.95 2.44
CA ARG A 122 -2.02 16.36 2.80
C ARG A 122 -2.99 15.19 2.73
N ALA A 123 -4.20 15.36 3.26
CA ALA A 123 -5.26 14.38 3.06
C ALA A 123 -5.66 14.28 1.56
N PRO A 124 -5.87 13.07 1.02
CA PRO A 124 -6.40 12.90 -0.33
C PRO A 124 -7.78 13.53 -0.50
N GLN A 125 -8.07 14.03 -1.71
CA GLN A 125 -9.38 14.60 -2.02
C GLN A 125 -10.42 13.49 -2.16
N ILE A 126 -11.25 13.34 -1.13
CA ILE A 126 -12.31 12.32 -1.07
C ILE A 126 -13.69 12.96 -0.95
N ARG A 127 -14.70 12.28 -1.51
CA ARG A 127 -16.10 12.63 -1.30
C ARG A 127 -16.47 12.38 0.17
N PRO A 128 -17.04 13.37 0.90
CA PRO A 128 -17.48 13.17 2.26
C PRO A 128 -18.61 12.15 2.33
N ASN A 129 -18.56 11.26 3.33
CA ASN A 129 -19.64 10.34 3.59
C ASN A 129 -20.82 11.12 4.19
N ARG A 130 -22.03 10.98 3.62
CA ARG A 130 -23.22 11.77 4.04
C ARG A 130 -23.76 11.41 5.44
N THR A 131 -23.10 10.50 6.17
CA THR A 131 -23.65 9.88 7.38
C THR A 131 -23.26 10.57 8.70
N GLN A 132 -22.70 11.78 8.69
CA GLN A 132 -22.43 12.56 9.91
C GLN A 132 -23.07 13.95 9.90
N GLN A 133 -24.35 14.03 9.51
CA GLN A 133 -25.22 15.13 9.89
C GLN A 133 -26.38 14.55 10.70
N GLY A 134 -26.19 14.48 12.01
CA GLY A 134 -27.22 13.98 12.92
C GLY A 134 -26.63 13.53 14.24
N LEU A 135 -26.15 14.48 15.04
CA LEU A 135 -26.16 14.50 16.50
C LEU A 135 -26.11 15.96 16.95
#